data_AF-A0A820QSB9-F1
#
_entry.id   AF-A0A820QSB9-F1
#
_cell.length_a   1.000
_cell.length_b   1.000
_cell.length_c   1.000
_cell.angle_alpha   90.00
_cell.angle_beta   90.00
_cell.angle_gamma   90.00
#
_symmetry.space_group_name_H-M   'P 1'
#
loop_
_entity.id
_entity.type
_entity.pdbx_description
1 polymer ?
#
loop_
_entity_poly.entity_id
_entity_poly.type
_entity_poly.pdbx_seq_one_letter_code
_entity_poly.pdbx_strand_id
1 'polypeptide(L)'
;TQAGFILDDLSTIKPINGLKIGCTPSEALFSSTLECFYNISCINLILEFVDNDNMLYSPLSSNNSRFSMNSTVLDLITNVFIEDWLTSIDYPEYFNQCLPSSCSYQYIQRFNWLYTVTVLLGLYG
;
A
#
# COMPACT_ATOMS: atom_id res chain seq x y z
N THR A 1 -13.59 -10.61 15.86
CA THR A 1 -14.98 -10.69 15.35
C THR A 1 -14.97 -10.45 13.85
N GLN A 2 -15.87 -11.08 13.09
CA GLN A 2 -15.91 -10.94 11.62
C GLN A 2 -16.76 -9.73 11.21
N ALA A 3 -16.32 -8.98 10.20
CA ALA A 3 -17.07 -7.86 9.65
C ALA A 3 -18.19 -8.35 8.72
N GLY A 4 -19.24 -7.57 8.60
CA GLY A 4 -20.36 -7.87 7.73
C GLY A 4 -21.28 -6.67 7.56
N PHE A 5 -22.11 -6.71 6.52
CA PHE A 5 -23.12 -5.69 6.29
C PHE A 5 -24.40 -6.01 7.08
N ILE A 6 -25.07 -4.95 7.53
CA ILE A 6 -26.37 -5.04 8.21
C ILE A 6 -27.44 -4.96 7.11
N LEU A 7 -28.31 -5.97 7.03
CA LEU A 7 -29.47 -5.96 6.16
C LEU A 7 -30.68 -5.39 6.91
N ASP A 8 -31.29 -4.35 6.34
CA ASP A 8 -32.28 -3.48 7.00
C ASP A 8 -33.53 -4.20 7.54
N ASP A 9 -33.87 -5.38 7.01
CA ASP A 9 -35.19 -5.99 7.26
C ASP A 9 -35.20 -7.05 8.38
N LEU A 10 -34.04 -7.53 8.86
CA LEU A 10 -34.01 -8.64 9.84
C LEU A 10 -32.88 -8.61 10.87
N SER A 11 -32.09 -7.52 10.96
CA SER A 11 -30.86 -7.47 11.78
C SER A 11 -29.88 -8.63 11.49
N THR A 12 -29.94 -9.18 10.28
CA THR A 12 -29.06 -10.26 9.86
C THR A 12 -27.76 -9.65 9.35
N ILE A 13 -26.65 -10.07 9.94
CA ILE A 13 -25.31 -9.66 9.51
C ILE A 13 -24.87 -10.63 8.42
N LYS A 14 -24.60 -10.11 7.23
CA LYS A 14 -24.00 -10.89 6.14
C LYS A 14 -22.47 -10.82 6.29
N PRO A 15 -21.80 -11.87 6.79
CA PRO A 15 -20.37 -11.82 7.06
C PRO A 15 -19.58 -11.75 5.76
N ILE A 16 -18.49 -10.98 5.79
CA ILE A 16 -17.52 -10.89 4.70
C ILE A 16 -16.28 -11.67 5.10
N ASN A 17 -15.91 -12.67 4.31
CA ASN A 17 -14.73 -13.49 4.60
C ASN A 17 -13.45 -12.66 4.60
N GLY A 18 -12.55 -12.99 5.52
CA GLY A 18 -11.30 -12.26 5.73
C GLY A 18 -11.41 -10.95 6.50
N LEU A 19 -12.51 -10.19 6.38
CA LEU A 19 -12.65 -8.89 7.06
C LEU A 19 -12.99 -9.03 8.54
N LYS A 20 -12.33 -8.24 9.39
CA LYS A 20 -12.48 -8.23 10.85
C LYS A 20 -13.03 -6.90 11.34
N ILE A 21 -13.62 -6.93 12.54
CA ILE A 21 -14.01 -5.75 13.31
C ILE A 21 -12.97 -5.55 14.42
N GLY A 22 -12.55 -4.30 14.61
CA GLY A 22 -11.62 -3.87 15.67
C GLY A 22 -12.10 -2.57 16.30
N CYS A 23 -11.39 -2.10 17.33
CA CYS A 23 -11.71 -0.82 17.97
C CYS A 23 -11.37 0.37 17.05
N THR A 24 -10.37 0.20 16.19
CA THR A 24 -10.00 1.18 15.15
C THR A 24 -10.04 0.55 13.76
N PRO A 25 -10.30 1.34 12.70
CA PRO A 25 -10.26 0.84 11.33
C PRO A 25 -8.90 0.23 10.95
N SER A 26 -7.79 0.77 11.45
CA SER A 26 -6.45 0.25 11.20
C SER A 26 -6.21 -1.10 11.86
N GLU A 27 -6.58 -1.26 13.13
CA GLU A 27 -6.50 -2.55 13.82
C GLU A 27 -7.36 -3.62 13.14
N ALA A 28 -8.59 -3.24 12.77
CA ALA A 28 -9.50 -4.10 12.02
C ALA A 28 -8.88 -4.52 10.68
N LEU A 29 -8.33 -3.56 9.93
CA LEU A 29 -7.68 -3.81 8.65
C LEU A 29 -6.46 -4.72 8.79
N PHE A 30 -5.55 -4.42 9.72
CA PHE A 30 -4.32 -5.18 9.93
C PHE A 30 -4.58 -6.64 10.29
N SER A 31 -5.63 -6.91 11.06
CA SER A 31 -6.04 -8.27 11.43
C SER A 31 -6.90 -8.97 10.37
N SER A 32 -7.33 -8.26 9.33
CA SER A 32 -8.11 -8.81 8.21
C SER A 32 -7.21 -9.49 7.17
N THR A 33 -7.81 -10.30 6.32
CA THR A 33 -7.20 -10.89 5.12
C THR A 33 -7.92 -10.42 3.86
N LEU A 34 -7.32 -10.61 2.68
CA LEU A 34 -7.92 -10.25 1.38
C LEU A 34 -8.75 -11.39 0.75
N GLU A 35 -9.12 -12.42 1.53
CA GLU A 35 -9.78 -13.64 1.04
C GLU A 35 -11.03 -13.37 0.19
N CYS A 36 -11.88 -12.42 0.58
CA CYS A 36 -13.09 -12.05 -0.16
C CYS A 36 -12.80 -11.63 -1.61
N PHE A 37 -11.67 -10.97 -1.86
CA PHE A 37 -11.33 -10.43 -3.16
C PHE A 37 -10.86 -11.50 -4.17
N TYR A 38 -10.68 -12.75 -3.74
CA TYR A 38 -10.44 -13.88 -4.65
C TYR A 38 -11.75 -14.56 -5.10
N ASN A 39 -12.90 -14.16 -4.55
CA ASN A 39 -14.19 -14.79 -4.82
C ASN A 39 -15.19 -13.78 -5.40
N ILE A 40 -15.61 -14.01 -6.64
CA ILE A 40 -16.54 -13.12 -7.35
C ILE A 40 -17.88 -12.94 -6.62
N SER A 41 -18.40 -14.00 -5.99
CA SER A 41 -19.64 -13.89 -5.21
C SER A 41 -19.46 -12.96 -4.04
N CYS A 42 -18.32 -13.01 -3.35
CA CYS A 42 -18.02 -12.13 -2.21
C CYS A 42 -17.82 -10.68 -2.65
N ILE A 43 -17.13 -10.44 -3.78
CA ILE A 43 -17.00 -9.11 -4.38
C ILE A 43 -18.38 -8.54 -4.71
N ASN A 44 -19.25 -9.33 -5.35
CA ASN A 44 -20.61 -8.89 -5.69
C ASN A 44 -21.41 -8.50 -4.44
N LEU A 45 -21.18 -9.14 -3.29
CA LEU A 45 -21.78 -8.71 -2.02
C LEU A 45 -21.34 -7.31 -1.64
N ILE A 46 -20.07 -6.96 -1.79
CA ILE A 46 -19.57 -5.61 -1.47
C ILE A 46 -20.17 -4.60 -2.45
N LEU A 47 -20.26 -4.94 -3.73
CA LEU A 47 -20.76 -4.05 -4.77
C LEU A 47 -22.24 -3.71 -4.60
N GLU A 48 -23.06 -4.63 -4.11
CA GLU A 48 -24.47 -4.41 -3.75
C GLU A 48 -24.64 -3.23 -2.78
N PHE A 49 -23.67 -2.99 -1.88
CA PHE A 49 -23.71 -1.88 -0.92
C PHE A 49 -23.01 -0.60 -1.38
N VAL A 50 -22.24 -0.64 -2.46
CA VAL A 50 -21.43 0.50 -2.94
C VAL A 50 -22.10 1.24 -4.11
N ASP A 51 -23.29 0.79 -4.54
CA ASP A 51 -24.12 1.42 -5.58
C ASP A 51 -23.34 1.68 -6.88
N ASN A 52 -22.67 0.64 -7.38
CA ASN A 52 -21.71 0.72 -8.48
C ASN A 52 -22.03 -0.28 -9.62
N ASP A 53 -23.26 -0.20 -10.13
CA ASP A 53 -23.86 -1.16 -11.07
C ASP A 53 -23.14 -1.32 -12.42
N ASN A 54 -22.16 -0.47 -12.75
CA ASN A 54 -21.55 -0.41 -14.10
C ASN A 54 -20.08 -0.84 -14.16
N MET A 55 -19.45 -1.26 -13.06
CA MET A 55 -18.04 -1.68 -13.07
C MET A 55 -17.90 -3.20 -13.01
N LEU A 56 -17.19 -3.78 -13.99
CA LEU A 56 -16.81 -5.19 -14.00
C LEU A 56 -15.53 -5.38 -13.16
N TYR A 57 -15.67 -6.00 -12.00
CA TYR A 57 -14.54 -6.36 -11.14
C TYR A 57 -14.13 -7.80 -11.39
N SER A 58 -12.84 -8.03 -11.60
CA SER A 58 -12.26 -9.37 -11.69
C SER A 58 -11.70 -9.77 -10.32
N PRO A 59 -11.91 -11.02 -9.89
CA PRO A 59 -11.30 -11.51 -8.66
C PRO A 59 -9.77 -11.53 -8.78
N LEU A 60 -9.08 -11.37 -7.66
CA LEU A 60 -7.64 -11.59 -7.63
C LEU A 60 -7.31 -13.03 -8.03
N SER A 61 -6.17 -13.18 -8.69
CA SER A 61 -5.59 -14.48 -9.00
C SER A 61 -4.61 -14.87 -7.91
N SER A 62 -4.70 -16.11 -7.42
CA SER A 62 -3.68 -16.69 -6.53
C SER A 62 -2.55 -17.37 -7.30
N ASN A 63 -2.65 -17.48 -8.63
CA ASN A 63 -1.59 -18.09 -9.42
C ASN A 63 -0.34 -17.20 -9.38
N ASN A 64 0.77 -17.77 -8.92
CA ASN A 64 2.08 -17.13 -8.79
C ASN A 64 2.13 -15.94 -7.82
N SER A 65 1.17 -15.84 -6.88
CA SER A 65 1.33 -14.88 -5.78
C SER A 65 2.27 -15.43 -4.72
N ARG A 66 3.12 -14.55 -4.17
CA ARG A 66 3.96 -14.85 -3.01
C ARG A 66 3.15 -15.03 -1.73
N PHE A 67 1.99 -14.37 -1.64
CA PHE A 67 1.16 -14.38 -0.45
C PHE A 67 0.00 -15.36 -0.58
N SER A 68 -0.30 -16.06 0.52
CA SER A 68 -1.50 -16.89 0.59
C SER A 68 -2.76 -16.01 0.74
N MET A 69 -3.93 -16.53 0.34
CA MET A 69 -5.22 -15.85 0.57
C MET A 69 -5.53 -15.59 2.06
N ASN A 70 -4.88 -16.37 2.95
CA ASN A 70 -5.02 -16.26 4.40
C ASN A 70 -4.01 -15.29 5.03
N SER A 71 -3.12 -14.68 4.24
CA SER A 71 -2.16 -13.71 4.73
C SER A 71 -2.91 -12.48 5.21
N THR A 72 -2.51 -11.96 6.37
CA THR A 72 -3.15 -10.76 6.91
C THR A 72 -2.69 -9.53 6.14
N VAL A 73 -3.49 -8.47 6.15
CA VAL A 73 -3.10 -7.19 5.54
C VAL A 73 -1.84 -6.64 6.22
N LEU A 74 -1.61 -6.93 7.51
CA LEU A 74 -0.35 -6.62 8.18
C LEU A 74 0.84 -7.33 7.55
N ASP A 75 0.71 -8.62 7.21
CA ASP A 75 1.75 -9.38 6.51
C ASP A 75 2.07 -8.75 5.13
N LEU A 76 1.04 -8.28 4.43
CA LEU A 76 1.22 -7.60 3.15
C LEU A 76 1.94 -6.26 3.31
N ILE A 77 1.51 -5.42 4.27
CA ILE A 77 2.10 -4.11 4.55
C ILE A 77 3.55 -4.23 4.98
N THR A 78 3.87 -5.16 5.89
CA THR A 78 5.24 -5.39 6.37
C THR A 78 6.19 -5.81 5.26
N ASN A 79 5.65 -6.37 4.17
CA ASN A 79 6.37 -6.74 2.96
C ASN A 79 6.12 -5.79 1.78
N VAL A 80 5.55 -4.61 2.05
CA VAL A 80 5.28 -3.53 1.08
C VAL A 80 4.48 -4.01 -0.14
N PHE A 81 3.64 -5.04 0.02
CA PHE A 81 2.87 -5.67 -1.07
C PHE A 81 3.70 -6.14 -2.28
N ILE A 82 5.01 -6.30 -2.12
CA ILE A 82 5.86 -6.78 -3.22
C ILE A 82 5.46 -8.23 -3.50
N GLU A 83 5.12 -8.60 -4.73
CA GLU A 83 4.92 -10.01 -5.10
C GLU A 83 6.27 -10.60 -5.51
N ASP A 84 6.90 -9.99 -6.51
CA ASP A 84 8.18 -10.43 -7.07
C ASP A 84 9.27 -9.36 -6.95
N TRP A 85 10.49 -9.80 -6.65
CA TRP A 85 11.68 -8.97 -6.71
C TRP A 85 12.37 -9.13 -8.05
N LEU A 86 12.51 -8.05 -8.82
CA LEU A 86 13.34 -8.05 -10.02
C LEU A 86 14.81 -8.06 -9.61
N THR A 87 15.50 -9.17 -9.83
CA THR A 87 16.93 -9.33 -9.53
C THR A 87 17.85 -8.68 -10.58
N SER A 88 17.32 -8.38 -11.77
CA SER A 88 18.01 -7.65 -12.84
C SER A 88 17.18 -6.44 -13.24
N ILE A 89 17.64 -5.24 -12.86
CA ILE A 89 17.06 -3.98 -13.31
C ILE A 89 17.95 -3.41 -14.41
N ASP A 90 17.34 -3.07 -15.55
CA ASP A 90 17.98 -2.25 -16.58
C ASP A 90 17.90 -0.78 -16.15
N TYR A 91 18.91 -0.35 -15.39
CA TYR A 91 18.99 1.02 -14.90
C TYR A 91 18.96 2.06 -16.02
N PRO A 92 19.70 1.90 -17.15
CA PRO A 92 19.56 2.79 -18.32
C PRO A 92 18.13 3.00 -18.79
N GLU A 93 17.36 1.93 -19.00
CA GLU A 93 15.96 2.01 -19.44
C GLU A 93 15.10 2.78 -18.42
N TYR A 94 15.26 2.45 -17.13
CA TYR A 94 14.57 3.13 -16.03
C TYR A 94 14.88 4.63 -15.98
N PHE A 95 16.16 5.01 -16.06
CA PHE A 95 16.57 6.41 -16.04
C PHE A 95 16.08 7.18 -17.26
N ASN A 96 16.06 6.56 -18.44
CA ASN A 96 15.51 7.18 -19.64
C ASN A 96 14.01 7.45 -19.53
N GLN A 97 13.24 6.55 -18.91
CA GLN A 97 11.81 6.77 -18.67
C GLN A 97 11.55 7.83 -17.59
N CYS A 98 12.38 7.87 -16.56
CA CYS A 98 12.25 8.83 -15.47
C CYS A 98 13.03 10.14 -15.69
N LEU A 99 13.53 10.38 -16.91
CA LEU A 99 14.43 11.51 -17.17
C LEU A 99 13.66 12.83 -17.01
N PRO A 100 13.98 13.66 -16.01
CA PRO A 100 13.29 14.92 -15.81
C PRO A 100 13.62 15.87 -16.97
N SER A 101 12.61 16.58 -17.47
CA SER A 101 12.76 17.57 -18.55
C SER A 101 13.60 18.78 -18.14
N SER A 102 13.75 19.03 -16.84
CA SER A 102 14.70 19.98 -16.30
C SER A 102 15.16 19.55 -14.91
N CYS A 103 16.48 19.59 -14.67
CA CYS A 103 17.06 19.39 -13.34
C CYS A 103 17.26 20.74 -12.67
N SER A 104 16.65 20.94 -11.51
CA SER A 104 17.01 22.04 -10.60
C SER A 104 17.59 21.43 -9.33
N TYR A 105 18.71 21.97 -8.88
CA TYR A 105 19.32 21.60 -7.60
C TYR A 105 19.21 22.79 -6.65
N GLN A 106 18.79 22.52 -5.42
CA GLN A 106 18.80 23.52 -4.36
C GLN A 106 20.07 23.36 -3.54
N TYR A 107 20.91 24.41 -3.52
CA TYR A 107 22.08 24.44 -2.66
C TYR A 107 21.68 24.94 -1.27
N ILE A 108 21.43 24.02 -0.34
CA ILE A 108 21.14 24.36 1.05
C ILE A 108 22.48 24.60 1.75
N GLN A 109 22.93 25.85 1.82
CA GLN A 109 24.07 26.21 2.68
C GLN A 109 23.65 26.09 4.13
N ARG A 110 24.12 25.04 4.81
CA ARG A 110 24.10 24.99 6.26
C ARG A 110 25.25 25.84 6.77
N PHE A 111 24.96 26.92 7.50
CA PHE A 111 25.99 27.73 8.16
C PHE A 111 26.76 26.84 9.14
N ASN A 112 28.01 26.51 8.79
CA ASN A 112 28.90 25.74 9.64
C ASN A 112 29.88 26.69 10.31
N TRP A 113 29.63 27.01 11.57
CA TRP A 113 30.44 27.97 12.33
C TRP A 113 31.91 27.54 12.45
N LEU A 114 32.18 26.23 12.55
CA LEU A 114 33.55 25.69 12.58
C LEU A 114 34.29 26.01 11.29
N TYR A 115 33.63 25.80 10.15
CA TYR A 115 34.18 26.11 8.83
C TYR A 115 34.54 27.61 8.72
N THR A 116 33.64 28.49 9.15
CA THR A 116 33.87 29.94 9.17
C THR A 116 35.08 30.32 10.03
N VAL A 117 35.21 29.75 11.23
CA VAL A 117 36.35 29.99 12.13
C VAL A 117 37.65 29.49 11.51
N THR A 118 37.66 28.29 10.92
CA THR A 118 38.87 27.76 10.27
C THR A 118 39.33 28.60 9.08
N VAL A 119 38.40 29.14 8.30
CA VAL A 119 38.72 30.02 7.16
C VAL A 119 39.31 31.35 7.64
N LEU A 120 38.74 31.94 8.70
CA LEU A 120 39.30 33.17 9.29
C LEU A 120 40.70 32.94 9.85
N LEU A 121 40.89 31.88 10.65
CA LEU A 121 42.22 31.55 11.18
C LEU A 121 43.24 31.28 10.08
N GLY A 122 42.83 30.66 8.97
CA GLY A 122 43.69 30.42 7.81
C GLY A 122 44.00 31.68 6.97
N LEU A 123 43.20 32.75 7.08
CA LEU A 123 43.46 34.04 6.43
C LEU A 123 44.37 34.96 7.27
N TYR A 124 44.37 34.77 8.59
CA TYR A 124 45.23 35.50 9.54
C TYR A 124 46.50 34.72 9.91
N GLY A 125 46.67 33.51 9.39
CA GLY A 125 47.83 32.64 9.58
C GLY A 125 48.91 32.84 8.52
#